data_AF-A8TV62-F1
#
_entry.id   AF-A8TV62-F1
#
_cell.length_a   1.000
_cell.length_b   1.000
_cell.length_c   1.000
_cell.angle_alpha   90.00
_cell.angle_beta   90.00
_cell.angle_gamma   90.00
#
_symmetry.space_group_name_H-M   'P 1'
#
loop_
_entity.id
_entity.type
_entity.pdbx_description
1 polymer ?
#
loop_
_entity_poly.entity_id
_entity_poly.type
_entity_poly.pdbx_seq_one_letter_code
_entity_poly.pdbx_strand_id
1 'polypeptide(L)'
;MVSPPELQRAPPPDGIVPAWRRFAAVAEPANGRPMIAIVLDDLGIDKRRSGRAIDLPAPLTLAFLAYANELPEQTGRARSRGHELLVHLPMQPHGHDADPGPNVLDMELGLEEVARRVDWSLKQFDGFVGVNNHMGSLFTENADGMRIVAEAMRNNGLLFLDSVTTPKSVGEQVARSLGVPATKRDVFLDNTDTAAEVELRLAQTERLARTTGTAIAIGHPRDATLNVLEAWIPKAKADGFVLVPLTAVLQARTGSGVQQAARP
;
A
#
# COMPACT_ATOMS: atom_id res chain seq x y z
N MET A 1 2.86 -28.03 -24.78
CA MET A 1 2.54 -27.03 -23.74
C MET A 1 3.35 -27.41 -22.52
N VAL A 2 4.41 -26.65 -22.22
CA VAL A 2 5.28 -26.89 -21.07
C VAL A 2 4.77 -25.98 -19.95
N SER A 3 4.41 -26.55 -18.81
CA SER A 3 4.00 -25.80 -17.62
C SER A 3 5.12 -24.84 -17.20
N PRO A 4 4.82 -23.60 -16.79
CA PRO A 4 5.83 -22.71 -16.24
C PRO A 4 6.47 -23.35 -14.98
N PRO A 5 7.76 -23.13 -14.72
CA PRO A 5 8.38 -23.58 -13.49
C PRO A 5 7.70 -22.88 -12.31
N GLU A 6 7.13 -23.66 -11.38
CA GLU A 6 6.70 -23.15 -10.09
C GLU A 6 7.92 -22.51 -9.40
N LEU A 7 7.83 -21.23 -9.06
CA LEU A 7 8.75 -20.57 -8.14
C LEU A 7 8.50 -21.11 -6.73
N GLN A 8 8.88 -22.38 -6.49
CA GLN A 8 8.84 -23.03 -5.19
C GLN A 8 9.92 -22.45 -4.28
N ARG A 9 9.59 -21.32 -3.65
CA ARG A 9 10.12 -21.03 -2.32
C ARG A 9 9.06 -21.47 -1.31
N ALA A 10 9.44 -22.40 -0.44
CA ALA A 10 8.59 -22.82 0.67
C ALA A 10 8.17 -21.59 1.49
N PRO A 11 6.94 -21.57 2.04
CA PRO A 11 6.56 -20.53 2.99
C PRO A 11 7.60 -20.47 4.13
N PRO A 12 7.85 -19.28 4.71
CA PRO A 12 8.81 -19.16 5.79
C PRO A 12 8.47 -20.18 6.90
N PRO A 13 9.47 -20.91 7.44
CA PRO A 13 9.23 -21.92 8.47
C PRO A 13 8.52 -21.33 9.69
N ASP A 14 7.76 -22.18 10.38
CA ASP A 14 7.09 -21.84 11.63
C ASP A 14 8.06 -21.16 12.61
N GLY A 15 7.68 -19.99 13.12
CA GLY A 15 8.47 -19.19 14.06
C GLY A 15 9.12 -17.92 13.48
N ILE A 16 9.12 -17.71 12.15
CA ILE A 16 9.53 -16.43 11.56
C ILE A 16 8.31 -15.50 11.47
N VAL A 17 8.37 -14.36 12.18
CA VAL A 17 7.36 -13.30 12.05
C VAL A 17 7.39 -12.77 10.61
N PRO A 18 6.27 -12.84 9.86
CA PRO A 18 6.25 -12.42 8.46
C PRO A 18 6.57 -10.93 8.32
N ALA A 19 7.18 -10.53 7.18
CA ALA A 19 7.66 -9.18 6.95
C ALA A 19 6.58 -8.10 7.20
N TRP A 20 5.34 -8.36 6.79
CA TRP A 20 4.22 -7.44 7.00
C TRP A 20 3.92 -7.15 8.49
N ARG A 21 4.26 -8.06 9.40
CA ARG A 21 4.18 -7.84 10.86
C ARG A 21 5.49 -7.29 11.43
N ARG A 22 6.63 -7.79 10.94
CA ARG A 22 7.97 -7.39 11.42
C ARG A 22 8.24 -5.91 11.16
N PHE A 23 7.79 -5.40 10.03
CA PHE A 23 8.01 -4.01 9.60
C PHE A 23 6.80 -3.12 9.78
N ALA A 24 5.73 -3.61 10.42
CA ALA A 24 4.56 -2.80 10.73
C ALA A 24 4.97 -1.57 11.56
N ALA A 25 4.48 -0.39 11.17
CA ALA A 25 4.71 0.81 11.96
C ALA A 25 3.91 0.76 13.27
N VAL A 26 4.40 1.45 14.29
CA VAL A 26 3.71 1.53 15.59
C VAL A 26 2.44 2.35 15.43
N ALA A 27 1.31 1.80 15.86
CA ALA A 27 0.02 2.46 15.88
C ALA A 27 -0.42 2.71 17.32
N GLU A 28 -1.06 3.86 17.57
CA GLU A 28 -1.75 4.06 18.84
C GLU A 28 -2.92 3.08 18.97
N PRO A 29 -3.18 2.53 20.18
CA PRO A 29 -4.37 1.72 20.41
C PRO A 29 -5.64 2.51 20.08
N ALA A 30 -6.50 1.91 19.26
CA ALA A 30 -7.76 2.53 18.86
C ALA A 30 -8.71 2.74 20.05
N ASN A 31 -8.71 1.81 21.03
CA ASN A 31 -9.57 1.84 22.21
C ASN A 31 -11.05 2.09 21.87
N GLY A 32 -11.55 1.44 20.81
CA GLY A 32 -12.93 1.59 20.32
C GLY A 32 -13.18 2.82 19.45
N ARG A 33 -12.18 3.68 19.23
CA ARG A 33 -12.27 4.82 18.32
C ARG A 33 -12.13 4.37 16.85
N PRO A 34 -12.78 5.05 15.90
CA PRO A 34 -12.65 4.76 14.48
C PRO A 34 -11.23 5.02 13.98
N MET A 35 -10.69 4.11 13.16
CA MET A 35 -9.35 4.18 12.60
C MET A 35 -9.36 4.65 11.14
N ILE A 36 -8.40 5.49 10.77
CA ILE A 36 -8.17 5.89 9.38
C ILE A 36 -6.71 5.63 9.02
N ALA A 37 -6.47 4.87 7.95
CA ALA A 37 -5.18 4.78 7.29
C ALA A 37 -5.18 5.67 6.05
N ILE A 38 -4.21 6.58 5.98
CA ILE A 38 -3.91 7.34 4.76
C ILE A 38 -2.68 6.70 4.10
N VAL A 39 -2.83 6.33 2.84
CA VAL A 39 -1.75 5.86 1.97
C VAL A 39 -1.45 6.97 0.97
N LEU A 40 -0.17 7.33 0.83
CA LEU A 40 0.29 8.21 -0.24
C LEU A 40 1.10 7.40 -1.25
N ASP A 41 0.62 7.34 -2.48
CA ASP A 41 1.23 6.67 -3.63
C ASP A 41 2.18 7.59 -4.38
N ASP A 42 2.97 7.06 -5.32
CA ASP A 42 3.89 7.80 -6.20
C ASP A 42 5.04 8.56 -5.50
N LEU A 43 5.49 8.13 -4.32
CA LEU A 43 6.68 8.70 -3.71
C LEU A 43 7.96 8.24 -4.43
N GLY A 44 9.02 9.04 -4.27
CA GLY A 44 10.38 8.74 -4.68
C GLY A 44 10.90 9.63 -5.82
N ILE A 45 10.11 9.80 -6.88
CA ILE A 45 10.54 10.55 -8.09
C ILE A 45 10.61 12.05 -7.81
N ASP A 46 9.51 12.66 -7.35
CA ASP A 46 9.54 14.04 -6.85
C ASP A 46 10.00 14.04 -5.39
N LYS A 47 11.31 14.21 -5.18
CA LYS A 47 11.91 14.21 -3.84
C LYS A 47 11.39 15.33 -2.95
N ARG A 48 10.99 16.48 -3.51
CA ARG A 48 10.44 17.60 -2.71
C ARG A 48 9.09 17.20 -2.13
N ARG A 49 8.19 16.70 -2.98
CA ARG A 49 6.85 16.25 -2.58
C ARG A 49 6.92 15.00 -1.68
N SER A 50 7.82 14.08 -1.96
CA SER A 50 8.10 12.92 -1.08
C SER A 50 8.61 13.37 0.29
N GLY A 51 9.52 14.35 0.31
CA GLY A 51 10.01 14.97 1.54
C GLY A 51 8.88 15.55 2.39
N ARG A 52 7.98 16.33 1.77
CA ARG A 52 6.78 16.88 2.43
C ARG A 52 5.85 15.80 2.97
N ALA A 53 5.58 14.73 2.20
CA ALA A 53 4.77 13.61 2.66
C ALA A 53 5.37 12.94 3.92
N ILE A 54 6.69 12.77 3.95
CA ILE A 54 7.46 12.22 5.10
C ILE A 54 7.52 13.20 6.31
N ASP A 55 7.20 14.48 6.12
CA ASP A 55 7.14 15.47 7.20
C ASP A 55 5.74 15.58 7.83
N LEU A 56 4.71 14.88 7.30
CA LEU A 56 3.35 14.92 7.83
C LEU A 56 3.27 14.29 9.25
N PRO A 57 2.55 14.92 10.21
CA PRO A 57 2.59 14.53 11.63
C PRO A 57 1.63 13.37 11.99
N ALA A 58 1.71 12.27 11.24
CA ALA A 58 0.91 11.06 11.47
C ALA A 58 1.62 9.80 10.93
N PRO A 59 1.33 8.59 11.48
CA PRO A 59 1.93 7.35 11.00
C PRO A 59 1.28 6.90 9.67
N LEU A 60 1.59 7.63 8.59
CA LEU A 60 1.10 7.35 7.25
C LEU A 60 1.72 6.07 6.68
N THR A 61 1.06 5.48 5.69
CA THR A 61 1.65 4.46 4.82
C THR A 61 2.11 5.12 3.52
N LEU A 62 3.37 4.95 3.15
CA LEU A 62 3.99 5.62 2.01
C LEU A 62 4.42 4.58 0.98
N ALA A 63 3.86 4.66 -0.23
CA ALA A 63 4.20 3.75 -1.32
C ALA A 63 5.20 4.42 -2.27
N PHE A 64 6.37 3.78 -2.41
CA PHE A 64 7.46 4.29 -3.23
C PHE A 64 7.52 3.56 -4.57
N LEU A 65 7.59 4.32 -5.67
CA LEU A 65 7.83 3.77 -7.00
C LEU A 65 9.18 3.07 -7.02
N ALA A 66 9.19 1.78 -7.35
CA ALA A 66 10.38 0.94 -7.27
C ALA A 66 11.56 1.47 -8.11
N TYR A 67 11.28 2.21 -9.18
CA TYR A 67 12.31 2.79 -10.06
C TYR A 67 12.79 4.19 -9.67
N ALA A 68 12.37 4.72 -8.52
CA ALA A 68 12.89 5.99 -8.04
C ALA A 68 14.35 5.89 -7.59
N ASN A 69 15.06 7.01 -7.63
CA ASN A 69 16.44 7.09 -7.19
C ASN A 69 16.54 7.36 -5.68
N GLU A 70 17.66 6.98 -5.06
CA GLU A 70 17.96 7.25 -3.64
C GLU A 70 16.91 6.67 -2.67
N LEU A 71 16.23 5.58 -3.07
CA LEU A 71 15.20 4.94 -2.26
C LEU A 71 15.67 4.57 -0.84
N PRO A 72 16.87 3.99 -0.60
CA PRO A 72 17.32 3.69 0.76
C PRO A 72 17.38 4.91 1.70
N GLU A 73 17.78 6.08 1.20
CA GLU A 73 17.80 7.31 1.99
C GLU A 73 16.38 7.80 2.28
N GLN A 74 15.53 7.90 1.24
CA GLN A 74 14.16 8.39 1.38
C GLN A 74 13.33 7.51 2.32
N THR A 75 13.41 6.19 2.14
CA THR A 75 12.67 5.20 2.93
C THR A 75 13.23 5.06 4.34
N GLY A 76 14.54 5.19 4.53
CA GLY A 76 15.18 5.28 5.85
C GLY A 76 14.65 6.47 6.65
N ARG A 77 14.59 7.66 6.02
CA ARG A 77 13.99 8.87 6.62
C ARG A 77 12.52 8.65 6.95
N ALA A 78 11.74 8.11 6.02
CA ALA A 78 10.32 7.81 6.22
C ALA A 78 10.08 6.90 7.45
N ARG A 79 10.85 5.82 7.58
CA ARG A 79 10.76 4.92 8.75
C ARG A 79 11.19 5.60 10.05
N SER A 80 12.25 6.41 10.02
CA SER A 80 12.70 7.16 11.22
C SER A 80 11.64 8.14 11.73
N ARG A 81 10.70 8.55 10.86
CA ARG A 81 9.54 9.41 11.16
C ARG A 81 8.30 8.63 11.58
N GLY A 82 8.38 7.30 11.65
CA GLY A 82 7.27 6.43 12.06
C GLY A 82 6.30 6.05 10.95
N HIS A 83 6.65 6.27 9.68
CA HIS A 83 5.83 5.84 8.55
C HIS A 83 6.01 4.36 8.23
N GLU A 84 4.93 3.75 7.75
CA GLU A 84 4.92 2.41 7.15
C GLU A 84 5.22 2.52 5.65
N LEU A 85 5.85 1.50 5.06
CA LEU A 85 6.27 1.54 3.66
C LEU A 85 5.60 0.45 2.82
N LEU A 86 5.28 0.79 1.58
CA LEU A 86 4.92 -0.14 0.51
C LEU A 86 5.86 0.03 -0.69
N VAL A 87 6.08 -1.05 -1.43
CA VAL A 87 6.60 -0.98 -2.79
C VAL A 87 5.42 -0.71 -3.73
N HIS A 88 5.49 0.38 -4.49
CA HIS A 88 4.49 0.76 -5.47
C HIS A 88 4.86 0.18 -6.84
N LEU A 89 4.14 -0.87 -7.26
CA LEU A 89 4.49 -1.68 -8.42
C LEU A 89 3.86 -1.13 -9.72
N PRO A 90 4.67 -0.74 -10.72
CA PRO A 90 4.18 -0.33 -12.05
C PRO A 90 3.40 -1.45 -12.73
N MET A 91 2.15 -1.19 -13.09
CA MET A 91 1.27 -2.16 -13.75
C MET A 91 0.53 -1.50 -14.93
N GLN A 92 0.36 -2.25 -16.02
CA GLN A 92 -0.24 -1.73 -17.25
C GLN A 92 -1.70 -1.27 -17.03
N PRO A 93 -2.04 -0.01 -17.35
CA PRO A 93 -3.41 0.48 -17.39
C PRO A 93 -4.12 0.13 -18.70
N HIS A 94 -5.44 0.33 -18.74
CA HIS A 94 -6.16 0.47 -20.01
C HIS A 94 -5.69 1.72 -20.77
N GLY A 95 -5.71 1.66 -22.10
CA GLY A 95 -5.23 2.73 -22.96
C GLY A 95 -3.71 2.69 -23.16
N HIS A 96 -3.19 3.49 -24.08
CA HIS A 96 -1.75 3.50 -24.42
C HIS A 96 -1.07 4.85 -24.12
N ASP A 97 -1.85 5.85 -23.68
CA ASP A 97 -1.37 7.22 -23.47
C ASP A 97 -0.76 7.43 -22.07
N ALA A 98 -0.90 6.47 -21.17
CA ALA A 98 -0.33 6.52 -19.83
C ALA A 98 0.96 5.69 -19.77
N ASP A 99 2.05 6.31 -19.32
CA ASP A 99 3.34 5.66 -19.09
C ASP A 99 3.46 5.26 -17.60
N PRO A 100 3.41 3.96 -17.25
CA PRO A 100 3.55 3.48 -15.87
C PRO A 100 5.01 3.50 -15.38
N GLY A 101 5.95 3.85 -16.25
CA GLY A 101 7.38 3.83 -15.96
C GLY A 101 8.06 2.49 -16.30
N PRO A 102 9.37 2.38 -16.02
CA PRO A 102 10.16 1.19 -16.36
C PRO A 102 9.78 -0.01 -15.48
N ASN A 103 10.11 -1.21 -15.95
CA ASN A 103 9.79 -2.49 -15.30
C ASN A 103 8.28 -2.69 -15.02
N VAL A 104 7.41 -2.08 -15.84
CA VAL A 104 5.95 -2.31 -15.81
C VAL A 104 5.59 -3.78 -15.91
N LEU A 105 4.64 -4.25 -15.10
CA LEU A 105 3.99 -5.53 -15.29
C LEU A 105 2.92 -5.37 -16.37
N ASP A 106 3.14 -6.01 -17.51
CA ASP A 106 2.39 -5.79 -18.75
C ASP A 106 1.85 -7.12 -19.31
N MET A 107 0.72 -7.06 -20.01
CA MET A 107 0.01 -8.21 -20.55
C MET A 107 0.75 -8.93 -21.69
N GLU A 108 1.71 -8.28 -22.34
CA GLU A 108 2.54 -8.86 -23.39
C GLU A 108 3.72 -9.67 -22.83
N LEU A 109 3.99 -9.56 -21.53
CA LEU A 109 5.09 -10.28 -20.88
C LEU A 109 4.70 -11.74 -20.60
N GLY A 110 5.67 -12.63 -20.77
CA GLY A 110 5.59 -13.98 -20.19
C GLY A 110 5.61 -13.91 -18.65
N LEU A 111 4.96 -14.88 -17.99
CA LEU A 111 4.83 -14.91 -16.52
C LEU A 111 6.19 -14.95 -15.78
N GLU A 112 7.23 -15.53 -16.38
CA GLU A 112 8.59 -15.51 -15.84
C GLU A 112 9.17 -14.09 -15.78
N GLU A 113 8.93 -13.29 -16.82
CA GLU A 113 9.38 -11.90 -16.86
C GLU A 113 8.58 -11.02 -15.89
N VAL A 114 7.28 -11.29 -15.73
CA VAL A 114 6.47 -10.67 -14.65
C VAL A 114 7.10 -10.97 -13.29
N ALA A 115 7.42 -12.24 -13.00
CA ALA A 115 8.05 -12.63 -11.75
C ALA A 115 9.40 -11.94 -11.53
N ARG A 116 10.23 -11.85 -12.59
CA ARG A 116 11.53 -11.16 -12.54
C ARG A 116 11.38 -9.67 -12.22
N ARG A 117 10.37 -9.00 -12.78
CA ARG A 117 10.11 -7.57 -12.51
C ARG A 117 9.58 -7.33 -11.10
N VAL A 118 8.74 -8.23 -10.59
CA VAL A 118 8.31 -8.20 -9.18
C VAL A 118 9.52 -8.36 -8.25
N ASP A 119 10.35 -9.40 -8.47
CA ASP A 119 11.56 -9.63 -7.67
C ASP A 119 12.55 -8.45 -7.74
N TRP A 120 12.74 -7.87 -8.93
CA TRP A 120 13.54 -6.66 -9.09
C TRP A 120 13.00 -5.51 -8.23
N SER A 121 11.68 -5.28 -8.25
CA SER A 121 11.04 -4.18 -7.52
C SER A 121 11.16 -4.33 -6.00
N LEU A 122 11.07 -5.57 -5.49
CA LEU A 122 11.20 -5.87 -4.06
C LEU A 122 12.64 -5.69 -3.53
N LYS A 123 13.65 -5.60 -4.41
CA LYS A 123 15.06 -5.45 -4.05
C LYS A 123 15.55 -4.00 -3.99
N GLN A 124 14.67 -3.03 -4.28
CA GLN A 124 15.06 -1.63 -4.43
C GLN A 124 15.28 -0.91 -3.09
N PHE A 125 14.64 -1.38 -2.03
CA PHE A 125 14.82 -0.91 -0.65
C PHE A 125 14.30 -1.98 0.33
N ASP A 126 14.47 -1.76 1.63
CA ASP A 126 14.06 -2.71 2.69
C ASP A 126 13.04 -2.08 3.64
N GLY A 127 12.46 -2.91 4.51
CA GLY A 127 11.64 -2.44 5.63
C GLY A 127 10.20 -2.06 5.27
N PHE A 128 9.70 -2.58 4.15
CA PHE A 128 8.30 -2.44 3.72
C PHE A 128 7.45 -3.64 4.16
N VAL A 129 6.16 -3.39 4.33
CA VAL A 129 5.20 -4.41 4.80
C VAL A 129 4.53 -5.16 3.67
N GLY A 130 4.50 -4.56 2.47
CA GLY A 130 3.76 -5.09 1.35
C GLY A 130 3.94 -4.30 0.07
N VAL A 131 3.08 -4.59 -0.90
CA VAL A 131 3.01 -3.89 -2.18
C VAL A 131 1.60 -3.39 -2.46
N ASN A 132 1.50 -2.34 -3.27
CA ASN A 132 0.28 -1.98 -3.97
C ASN A 132 0.57 -1.70 -5.45
N ASN A 133 -0.47 -1.55 -6.26
CA ASN A 133 -0.35 -1.30 -7.70
C ASN A 133 -0.32 0.20 -8.03
N HIS A 134 0.69 0.61 -8.80
CA HIS A 134 0.73 1.86 -9.55
C HIS A 134 -0.01 1.67 -10.87
N MET A 135 -1.04 2.46 -11.12
CA MET A 135 -1.97 2.26 -12.24
C MET A 135 -2.55 0.83 -12.25
N GLY A 136 -2.33 0.05 -13.32
CA GLY A 136 -2.71 -1.36 -13.36
C GLY A 136 -4.17 -1.65 -13.69
N SER A 137 -4.94 -0.70 -14.24
CA SER A 137 -6.35 -0.93 -14.54
C SER A 137 -6.59 -2.05 -15.57
N LEU A 138 -5.60 -2.42 -16.38
CA LEU A 138 -5.66 -3.60 -17.25
C LEU A 138 -5.02 -4.83 -16.58
N PHE A 139 -3.79 -4.70 -16.07
CA PHE A 139 -3.06 -5.84 -15.49
C PHE A 139 -3.75 -6.46 -14.27
N THR A 140 -4.38 -5.66 -13.40
CA THR A 140 -5.09 -6.15 -12.21
C THR A 140 -6.37 -6.93 -12.53
N GLU A 141 -6.85 -6.90 -13.78
CA GLU A 141 -7.94 -7.77 -14.26
C GLU A 141 -7.41 -9.17 -14.66
N ASN A 142 -6.09 -9.35 -14.80
CA ASN A 142 -5.47 -10.61 -15.17
C ASN A 142 -5.16 -11.48 -13.94
N ALA A 143 -5.94 -12.55 -13.78
CA ALA A 143 -5.78 -13.48 -12.66
C ALA A 143 -4.44 -14.23 -12.66
N ASP A 144 -3.86 -14.55 -13.82
CA ASP A 144 -2.60 -15.27 -13.91
C ASP A 144 -1.40 -14.38 -13.55
N GLY A 145 -1.38 -13.15 -14.05
CA GLY A 145 -0.40 -12.13 -13.66
C GLY A 145 -0.50 -11.79 -12.17
N MET A 146 -1.72 -11.58 -11.66
CA MET A 146 -1.93 -11.32 -10.22
C MET A 146 -1.57 -12.53 -9.34
N ARG A 147 -1.64 -13.76 -9.86
CA ARG A 147 -1.17 -14.94 -9.12
C ARG A 147 0.34 -14.90 -8.90
N ILE A 148 1.12 -14.50 -9.91
CA ILE A 148 2.57 -14.31 -9.78
C ILE A 148 2.90 -13.24 -8.72
N VAL A 149 2.16 -12.12 -8.73
CA VAL A 149 2.32 -11.07 -7.72
C VAL A 149 2.01 -11.60 -6.31
N ALA A 150 0.88 -12.31 -6.15
CA ALA A 150 0.48 -12.88 -4.87
C ALA A 150 1.45 -13.95 -4.35
N GLU A 151 1.96 -14.84 -5.22
CA GLU A 151 2.97 -15.84 -4.86
C GLU A 151 4.26 -15.17 -4.36
N ALA A 152 4.70 -14.10 -5.04
CA ALA A 152 5.84 -13.32 -4.56
C ALA A 152 5.58 -12.71 -3.18
N MET A 153 4.36 -12.22 -2.89
CA MET A 153 4.04 -11.70 -1.55
C MET A 153 4.04 -12.79 -0.49
N ARG A 154 3.44 -13.95 -0.80
CA ARG A 154 3.44 -15.12 0.09
C ARG A 154 4.87 -15.54 0.43
N ASN A 155 5.72 -15.69 -0.59
CA ASN A 155 7.09 -16.18 -0.44
C ASN A 155 7.99 -15.21 0.35
N ASN A 156 7.65 -13.92 0.38
CA ASN A 156 8.38 -12.90 1.14
C ASN A 156 7.68 -12.50 2.46
N GLY A 157 6.53 -13.11 2.79
CA GLY A 157 5.76 -12.78 3.99
C GLY A 157 5.20 -11.36 3.99
N LEU A 158 4.79 -10.87 2.82
CA LEU A 158 4.29 -9.50 2.56
C LEU A 158 2.77 -9.47 2.47
N LEU A 159 2.18 -8.28 2.65
CA LEU A 159 0.76 -8.02 2.36
C LEU A 159 0.56 -7.46 0.94
N PHE A 160 -0.68 -7.50 0.46
CA PHE A 160 -1.11 -6.82 -0.77
C PHE A 160 -2.21 -5.79 -0.47
N LEU A 161 -2.02 -4.55 -0.93
CA LEU A 161 -3.08 -3.55 -0.97
C LEU A 161 -3.52 -3.35 -2.42
N ASP A 162 -4.79 -3.63 -2.70
CA ASP A 162 -5.39 -3.32 -3.99
C ASP A 162 -5.81 -1.84 -4.03
N SER A 163 -5.20 -1.06 -4.92
CA SER A 163 -5.55 0.35 -5.13
C SER A 163 -6.86 0.52 -5.90
N VAL A 164 -7.46 -0.54 -6.45
CA VAL A 164 -8.75 -0.56 -7.16
C VAL A 164 -8.82 0.52 -8.25
N THR A 165 -7.90 0.45 -9.20
CA THR A 165 -7.86 1.34 -10.38
C THR A 165 -8.86 0.93 -11.46
N THR A 166 -9.51 -0.23 -11.30
CA THR A 166 -10.63 -0.73 -12.08
C THR A 166 -11.60 -1.48 -11.15
N PRO A 167 -12.93 -1.41 -11.38
CA PRO A 167 -13.90 -2.22 -10.63
C PRO A 167 -13.77 -3.73 -10.93
N LYS A 168 -13.02 -4.11 -11.96
CA LYS A 168 -12.79 -5.51 -12.36
C LYS A 168 -11.51 -6.09 -11.75
N SER A 169 -10.82 -5.36 -10.86
CA SER A 169 -9.58 -5.84 -10.24
C SER A 169 -9.85 -7.16 -9.52
N VAL A 170 -9.00 -8.15 -9.79
CA VAL A 170 -9.00 -9.45 -9.08
C VAL A 170 -7.88 -9.52 -8.04
N GLY A 171 -7.11 -8.44 -7.84
CA GLY A 171 -5.90 -8.42 -7.04
C GLY A 171 -6.12 -8.86 -5.58
N GLU A 172 -7.05 -8.21 -4.87
CA GLU A 172 -7.40 -8.61 -3.50
C GLU A 172 -7.86 -10.08 -3.42
N GLN A 173 -8.73 -10.50 -4.35
CA GLN A 173 -9.31 -11.85 -4.34
C GLN A 173 -8.24 -12.93 -4.56
N VAL A 174 -7.35 -12.73 -5.54
CA VAL A 174 -6.26 -13.66 -5.86
C VAL A 174 -5.24 -13.71 -4.73
N ALA A 175 -4.90 -12.57 -4.12
CA ALA A 175 -3.99 -12.55 -2.97
C ALA A 175 -4.58 -13.36 -1.79
N ARG A 176 -5.84 -13.11 -1.43
CA ARG A 176 -6.51 -13.83 -0.34
C ARG A 176 -6.62 -15.34 -0.61
N SER A 177 -6.89 -15.76 -1.84
CA SER A 177 -7.01 -17.20 -2.17
C SER A 177 -5.70 -17.97 -2.02
N LEU A 178 -4.55 -17.28 -2.08
CA LEU A 178 -3.22 -17.83 -1.83
C LEU A 178 -2.72 -17.66 -0.39
N GLY A 179 -3.59 -17.20 0.52
CA GLY A 179 -3.25 -16.97 1.92
C GLY A 179 -2.40 -15.71 2.18
N VAL A 180 -2.31 -14.80 1.20
CA VAL A 180 -1.65 -13.51 1.37
C VAL A 180 -2.60 -12.57 2.13
N PRO A 181 -2.15 -11.91 3.22
CA PRO A 181 -2.91 -10.85 3.85
C PRO A 181 -3.17 -9.74 2.83
N ALA A 182 -4.44 -9.44 2.56
CA ALA A 182 -4.79 -8.43 1.58
C ALA A 182 -6.04 -7.64 1.97
N THR A 183 -6.06 -6.40 1.52
CA THR A 183 -7.20 -5.48 1.61
C THR A 183 -7.21 -4.60 0.37
N LYS A 184 -8.28 -3.83 0.21
CA LYS A 184 -8.39 -2.77 -0.79
C LYS A 184 -8.62 -1.42 -0.15
N ARG A 185 -8.37 -0.35 -0.91
CA ARG A 185 -8.78 1.00 -0.52
C ARG A 185 -10.31 1.12 -0.42
N ASP A 186 -10.77 2.09 0.35
CA ASP A 186 -12.18 2.47 0.37
C ASP A 186 -12.42 3.80 -0.36
N VAL A 187 -11.51 4.76 -0.21
CA VAL A 187 -11.63 6.11 -0.79
C VAL A 187 -10.37 6.47 -1.58
N PHE A 188 -10.56 7.18 -2.69
CA PHE A 188 -9.48 7.80 -3.45
C PHE A 188 -9.58 9.32 -3.27
N LEU A 189 -8.50 9.96 -2.82
CA LEU A 189 -8.55 11.33 -2.33
C LEU A 189 -8.49 12.38 -3.44
N ASP A 190 -7.70 12.13 -4.48
CA ASP A 190 -7.28 13.17 -5.41
C ASP A 190 -7.42 12.75 -6.88
N ASN A 191 -8.54 12.12 -7.23
CA ASN A 191 -8.86 11.87 -8.64
C ASN A 191 -8.85 13.17 -9.47
N THR A 192 -9.24 14.27 -8.83
CA THR A 192 -9.10 15.63 -9.33
C THR A 192 -8.11 16.39 -8.44
N ASP A 193 -7.13 17.06 -9.03
CA ASP A 193 -6.09 17.81 -8.30
C ASP A 193 -6.61 19.17 -7.78
N THR A 194 -7.61 19.14 -6.90
CA THR A 194 -8.13 20.33 -6.22
C THR A 194 -8.33 20.08 -4.74
N ALA A 195 -8.08 21.10 -3.91
CA ALA A 195 -8.26 21.02 -2.46
C ALA A 195 -9.71 20.64 -2.08
N ALA A 196 -10.70 21.19 -2.78
CA ALA A 196 -12.12 20.92 -2.53
C ALA A 196 -12.50 19.45 -2.73
N GLU A 197 -11.94 18.78 -3.77
CA GLU A 197 -12.16 17.35 -3.97
C GLU A 197 -11.50 16.54 -2.85
N VAL A 198 -10.27 16.87 -2.47
CA VAL A 198 -9.56 16.17 -1.38
C VAL A 198 -10.33 16.31 -0.06
N GLU A 199 -10.80 17.51 0.28
CA GLU A 199 -11.62 17.76 1.47
C GLU A 199 -12.92 16.96 1.46
N LEU A 200 -13.62 16.91 0.30
CA LEU A 200 -14.83 16.12 0.13
C LEU A 200 -14.57 14.62 0.37
N ARG A 201 -13.45 14.10 -0.17
CA ARG A 201 -13.06 12.69 -0.02
C ARG A 201 -12.58 12.36 1.39
N LEU A 202 -11.94 13.29 2.09
CA LEU A 202 -11.62 13.12 3.51
C LEU A 202 -12.89 13.09 4.36
N ALA A 203 -13.87 13.95 4.10
CA ALA A 203 -15.17 13.88 4.76
C ALA A 203 -15.90 12.54 4.50
N GLN A 204 -15.78 12.00 3.28
CA GLN A 204 -16.27 10.64 2.97
C GLN A 204 -15.53 9.57 3.77
N THR A 205 -14.21 9.68 3.89
CA THR A 205 -13.34 8.76 4.66
C THR A 205 -13.72 8.75 6.14
N GLU A 206 -13.92 9.93 6.73
CA GLU A 206 -14.38 10.09 8.11
C GLU A 206 -15.73 9.41 8.35
N ARG A 207 -16.72 9.65 7.47
CA ARG A 207 -18.05 9.03 7.56
C ARG A 207 -17.94 7.51 7.52
N LEU A 208 -17.14 6.97 6.60
CA LEU A 208 -16.93 5.53 6.49
C LEU A 208 -16.29 4.96 7.76
N ALA A 209 -15.21 5.59 8.25
CA ALA A 209 -14.55 5.13 9.46
C ALA A 209 -15.47 5.15 10.67
N ARG A 210 -16.38 6.14 10.80
CA ARG A 210 -17.39 6.17 11.87
C ARG A 210 -18.40 5.02 11.77
N THR A 211 -18.79 4.62 10.56
CA THR A 211 -19.82 3.57 10.39
C THR A 211 -19.26 2.15 10.41
N THR A 212 -18.05 1.94 9.90
CA THR A 212 -17.43 0.60 9.77
C THR A 212 -16.34 0.35 10.80
N GLY A 213 -15.94 1.38 11.56
CA GLY A 213 -14.80 1.36 12.48
C GLY A 213 -13.44 1.58 11.80
N THR A 214 -13.32 1.39 10.47
CA THR A 214 -12.04 1.55 9.75
C THR A 214 -12.22 2.12 8.34
N ALA A 215 -11.31 2.99 7.91
CA ALA A 215 -11.21 3.41 6.51
C ALA A 215 -9.75 3.46 6.02
N ILE A 216 -9.54 3.14 4.75
CA ILE A 216 -8.30 3.27 3.99
C ILE A 216 -8.56 4.27 2.87
N ALA A 217 -7.86 5.39 2.90
CA ALA A 217 -7.89 6.37 1.82
C ALA A 217 -6.51 6.46 1.15
N ILE A 218 -6.51 6.41 -0.19
CA ILE A 218 -5.29 6.55 -0.99
C ILE A 218 -5.32 7.91 -1.70
N GLY A 219 -4.21 8.62 -1.68
CA GLY A 219 -3.95 9.78 -2.53
C GLY A 219 -2.49 9.80 -2.98
N HIS A 220 -2.06 10.92 -3.56
CA HIS A 220 -0.70 11.14 -4.06
C HIS A 220 -0.13 12.40 -3.40
N PRO A 221 1.20 12.59 -3.38
CA PRO A 221 1.83 13.74 -2.74
C PRO A 221 1.73 15.01 -3.60
N ARG A 222 0.56 15.27 -4.21
CA ARG A 222 0.27 16.52 -4.93
C ARG A 222 0.19 17.67 -3.93
N ASP A 223 0.49 18.89 -4.38
CA ASP A 223 0.55 20.02 -3.46
C ASP A 223 -0.82 20.31 -2.83
N ALA A 224 -1.93 20.14 -3.57
CA ALA A 224 -3.28 20.26 -3.02
C ALA A 224 -3.56 19.20 -1.94
N THR A 225 -3.24 17.93 -2.21
CA THR A 225 -3.41 16.82 -1.27
C THR A 225 -2.59 17.04 0.01
N LEU A 226 -1.32 17.39 -0.13
CA LEU A 226 -0.43 17.64 1.01
C LEU A 226 -0.90 18.81 1.86
N ASN A 227 -1.29 19.94 1.24
CA ASN A 227 -1.78 21.12 1.97
C ASN A 227 -3.05 20.80 2.78
N VAL A 228 -3.99 20.05 2.19
CA VAL A 228 -5.21 19.65 2.88
C VAL A 228 -4.90 18.67 4.02
N LEU A 229 -4.02 17.69 3.80
CA LEU A 229 -3.64 16.72 4.83
C LEU A 229 -2.91 17.38 6.02
N GLU A 230 -2.03 18.36 5.78
CA GLU A 230 -1.36 19.14 6.84
C GLU A 230 -2.38 19.77 7.81
N ALA A 231 -3.46 20.35 7.28
CA ALA A 231 -4.53 20.94 8.09
C ALA A 231 -5.50 19.89 8.67
N TRP A 232 -5.80 18.84 7.92
CA TRP A 232 -6.79 17.83 8.28
C TRP A 232 -6.32 16.90 9.39
N ILE A 233 -5.06 16.46 9.38
CA ILE A 233 -4.50 15.51 10.37
C ILE A 233 -4.77 15.92 11.84
N PRO A 234 -4.43 17.15 12.29
CA PRO A 234 -4.69 17.55 13.67
C PRO A 234 -6.20 17.63 13.97
N LYS A 235 -7.02 18.05 13.00
CA LYS A 235 -8.47 18.11 13.15
C LYS A 235 -9.09 16.73 13.29
N ALA A 236 -8.71 15.77 12.44
CA ALA A 236 -9.20 14.39 12.51
C ALA A 236 -8.91 13.74 13.87
N LYS A 237 -7.72 13.98 14.42
CA LYS A 237 -7.36 13.52 15.78
C LYS A 237 -8.27 14.16 16.84
N ALA A 238 -8.52 15.46 16.75
CA ALA A 238 -9.41 16.17 17.66
C ALA A 238 -10.88 15.68 17.55
N ASP A 239 -11.30 15.28 16.36
CA ASP A 239 -12.64 14.75 16.06
C ASP A 239 -12.81 13.27 16.45
N GLY A 240 -11.81 12.69 17.13
CA GLY A 240 -11.85 11.37 17.74
C GLY A 240 -11.39 10.23 16.85
N PHE A 241 -10.79 10.51 15.68
CA PHE A 241 -10.19 9.48 14.84
C PHE A 241 -8.79 9.11 15.29
N VAL A 242 -8.41 7.84 15.08
CA VAL A 242 -7.03 7.38 15.27
C VAL A 242 -6.41 7.17 13.91
N LEU A 243 -5.39 7.97 13.60
CA LEU A 243 -4.62 7.79 12.37
C LEU A 243 -3.60 6.68 12.60
N VAL A 244 -3.65 5.66 11.75
CA VAL A 244 -2.87 4.42 11.90
C VAL A 244 -2.25 4.02 10.57
N PRO A 245 -1.16 3.23 10.58
CA PRO A 245 -0.65 2.59 9.37
C PRO A 245 -1.64 1.55 8.81
N LEU A 246 -1.47 1.19 7.55
CA LEU A 246 -2.30 0.25 6.82
C LEU A 246 -2.43 -1.10 7.55
N THR A 247 -1.33 -1.62 8.09
CA THR A 247 -1.31 -2.92 8.79
C THR A 247 -2.27 -2.97 9.98
N ALA A 248 -2.47 -1.87 10.70
CA ALA A 248 -3.41 -1.81 11.83
C ALA A 248 -4.88 -1.94 11.36
N VAL A 249 -5.23 -1.30 10.25
CA VAL A 249 -6.57 -1.46 9.65
C VAL A 249 -6.77 -2.89 9.14
N LEU A 250 -5.76 -3.48 8.48
CA LEU A 250 -5.82 -4.85 8.01
C LEU A 250 -6.05 -5.85 9.17
N GLN A 251 -5.34 -5.67 10.29
CA GLN A 251 -5.50 -6.51 11.48
C GLN A 251 -6.90 -6.40 12.07
N ALA A 252 -7.46 -5.20 12.19
CA ALA A 252 -8.82 -5.00 12.67
C ALA A 252 -9.87 -5.63 11.76
N ARG A 253 -9.71 -5.51 10.44
CA ARG A 253 -10.63 -6.11 9.45
C ARG A 253 -10.60 -7.63 9.43
N THR A 254 -9.45 -8.22 9.70
CA THR A 254 -9.25 -9.69 9.66
C THR A 254 -9.45 -10.36 11.02
N GLY A 255 -9.80 -9.60 12.06
CA GLY A 255 -9.89 -10.13 13.44
C GLY A 255 -8.56 -10.61 14.00
N SER A 256 -7.44 -10.35 13.31
CA SER A 256 -6.08 -10.73 13.70
C SER A 256 -5.50 -9.68 14.62
N GLY A 257 -6.10 -9.48 15.80
CA GLY A 257 -5.56 -8.60 16.83
C GLY A 257 -4.17 -9.06 17.27
N VAL A 258 -3.20 -8.15 17.32
CA VAL A 258 -1.94 -8.38 18.04
C VAL A 258 -2.28 -8.49 19.52
N GLN A 259 -2.17 -9.70 20.08
CA GLN A 259 -1.82 -9.81 21.49
C GLN A 259 -0.48 -9.10 21.65
N GLN A 260 -0.51 -7.89 22.21
CA GLN A 260 0.72 -7.24 22.63
C GLN A 260 1.36 -8.14 23.67
N ALA A 261 2.56 -8.63 23.36
CA ALA A 261 3.42 -9.21 24.37
C ALA A 261 3.70 -8.10 25.39
N ALA A 262 2.98 -8.12 26.52
CA ALA A 262 3.42 -7.46 27.72
C ALA A 262 4.83 -7.99 28.01
N ARG A 263 5.85 -7.13 27.88
CA ARG A 263 7.16 -7.47 28.41
C ARG A 263 7.11 -7.28 29.94
N PRO A 264 7.68 -8.21 30.70
CA PRO A 264 7.74 -8.13 32.17
C PRO A 264 8.53 -6.92 32.65
#